data_AF-A0A970W3Z3-F1
#
_entry.id   AF-A0A970W3Z3-F1
#
_cell.length_a   1.000
_cell.length_b   1.000
_cell.length_c   1.000
_cell.angle_alpha   90.00
_cell.angle_beta   90.00
_cell.angle_gamma   90.00
#
_symmetry.space_group_name_H-M   'P 1'
#
loop_
_entity.id
_entity.type
_entity.pdbx_description
1 polymer ?
#
loop_
_entity_poly.entity_id
_entity_poly.type
_entity_poly.pdbx_seq_one_letter_code
_entity_poly.pdbx_strand_id
1 'polypeptide(L)'
;MSPQIELGRFVTFIQENTQRIADLYKEVEEVQVRFNSEYSALLAEWQGLVEGAAPRLLAAELPAPVAAALSASQAQERAKLEARLAELRASLAEKKQASDAALQAAQAEIARLRELNPELNQREEKLKAQSLRESERILALEVELKDAGFWNRLLGAGELKAKLDKARKGHAKTVAALQGVREEWVQKKKEAEGRQAELRGAWEKASVELSQSQAEHDYLAGNLEALTAQRGAQAYLAALEQAPASGGPLVGGELGDATSQIAALNAKLAAYRGGLASVAESLGLLTGVRTGMERFFQSANKVYEEQRRYNLKPLRLEVHRDVVAFHNTWAEYAKLVRDEKRLGQNPLEFVRIAQGMIQERLTEPAIQAMFESMGQALSAATKAWK
;
A
#
# COMPACT_ATOMS: atom_id res chain seq x y z
N MET A 1 -17.04 43.52 -21.83
CA MET A 1 -16.79 44.11 -20.50
C MET A 1 -16.82 43.01 -19.45
N SER A 2 -15.67 42.69 -18.88
CA SER A 2 -15.54 41.78 -17.75
C SER A 2 -16.12 42.44 -16.49
N PRO A 3 -16.88 41.72 -15.65
CA PRO A 3 -17.38 42.28 -14.41
C PRO A 3 -16.23 42.61 -13.44
N GLN A 4 -16.22 43.83 -12.91
CA GLN A 4 -15.39 44.18 -11.76
C GLN A 4 -16.12 43.78 -10.48
N ILE A 5 -15.47 42.99 -9.63
CA ILE A 5 -16.01 42.56 -8.34
C ILE A 5 -15.03 42.87 -7.22
N GLU A 6 -15.55 43.10 -6.02
CA GLU A 6 -14.72 43.30 -4.82
C GLU A 6 -14.08 41.98 -4.37
N LEU A 7 -12.90 42.06 -3.73
CA LEU A 7 -12.18 40.88 -3.25
C LEU A 7 -13.02 39.94 -2.37
N GLY A 8 -13.87 40.49 -1.49
CA GLY A 8 -14.78 39.67 -0.68
C GLY A 8 -15.75 38.85 -1.54
N ARG A 9 -16.32 39.46 -2.60
CA ARG A 9 -17.20 38.75 -3.55
C ARG A 9 -16.45 37.72 -4.38
N PHE A 10 -15.19 37.98 -4.71
CA PHE A 10 -14.33 37.02 -5.41
C PHE A 10 -14.03 35.79 -4.54
N VAL A 11 -13.72 35.98 -3.25
CA VAL A 11 -13.53 34.89 -2.29
C VAL A 11 -14.81 34.04 -2.16
N THR A 12 -15.97 34.68 -2.03
CA THR A 12 -17.27 33.99 -2.03
C THR A 12 -17.50 33.22 -3.34
N PHE A 13 -17.21 33.82 -4.49
CA PHE A 13 -17.34 33.16 -5.79
C PHE A 13 -16.50 31.89 -5.90
N ILE A 14 -15.24 31.90 -5.43
CA ILE A 14 -14.39 30.70 -5.43
C ILE A 14 -15.02 29.63 -4.52
N GLN A 15 -15.42 30.01 -3.30
CA GLN A 15 -16.01 29.10 -2.32
C GLN A 15 -17.29 28.43 -2.83
N GLU A 16 -18.21 29.21 -3.42
CA GLU A 16 -19.45 28.69 -4.01
C GLU A 16 -19.16 27.68 -5.13
N ASN A 17 -18.17 27.95 -5.97
CA ASN A 17 -17.81 27.03 -7.04
C ASN A 17 -17.08 25.78 -6.55
N THR A 18 -16.26 25.88 -5.50
CA THR A 18 -15.72 24.71 -4.79
C THR A 18 -16.85 23.81 -4.28
N GLN A 19 -17.90 24.41 -3.69
CA GLN A 19 -19.06 23.66 -3.21
C GLN A 19 -19.82 22.99 -4.36
N ARG A 20 -20.05 23.69 -5.49
CA ARG A 20 -20.71 23.10 -6.68
C ARG A 20 -19.95 21.89 -7.23
N ILE A 21 -18.61 21.95 -7.26
CA ILE A 21 -17.78 20.79 -7.66
C ILE A 21 -17.95 19.64 -6.66
N ALA A 22 -18.01 19.94 -5.36
CA ALA A 22 -18.22 18.93 -4.32
C ALA A 22 -19.62 18.29 -4.38
N ASP A 23 -20.66 19.05 -4.74
CA ASP A 23 -22.01 18.53 -4.89
C ASP A 23 -22.11 17.64 -6.14
N LEU A 24 -21.55 18.08 -7.27
CA LEU A 24 -21.44 17.27 -8.49
C LEU A 24 -20.64 15.98 -8.25
N TYR A 25 -19.58 16.04 -7.45
CA TYR A 25 -18.83 14.85 -7.06
C TYR A 25 -19.73 13.79 -6.41
N LYS A 26 -20.61 14.19 -5.50
CA LYS A 26 -21.55 13.28 -4.83
C LYS A 26 -22.54 12.65 -5.82
N GLU A 27 -23.07 13.45 -6.76
CA GLU A 27 -23.98 12.93 -7.80
C GLU A 27 -23.28 11.86 -8.66
N VAL A 28 -22.00 12.07 -9.02
CA VAL A 28 -21.22 11.08 -9.78
C VAL A 28 -20.86 9.85 -8.92
N GLU A 29 -20.61 10.03 -7.62
CA GLU A 29 -20.37 8.94 -6.67
C GLU A 29 -21.60 8.03 -6.51
N GLU A 30 -22.81 8.61 -6.47
CA GLU A 30 -24.07 7.86 -6.46
C GLU A 30 -24.21 6.95 -7.71
N VAL A 31 -23.83 7.45 -8.88
CA VAL A 31 -23.76 6.63 -10.11
C VAL A 31 -22.74 5.49 -9.95
N GLN A 32 -21.59 5.73 -9.33
CA GLN A 32 -20.60 4.69 -9.05
C GLN A 32 -21.17 3.56 -8.20
N VAL A 33 -21.88 3.91 -7.12
CA VAL A 33 -22.50 2.93 -6.21
C VAL A 33 -23.48 2.05 -6.97
N ARG A 34 -24.33 2.65 -7.83
CA ARG A 34 -25.27 1.91 -8.66
C ARG A 34 -24.57 1.00 -9.67
N PHE A 35 -23.56 1.50 -10.38
CA PHE A 35 -22.78 0.69 -11.32
C PHE A 35 -22.11 -0.51 -10.63
N ASN A 36 -21.53 -0.31 -9.45
CA ASN A 36 -20.95 -1.41 -8.69
C ASN A 36 -22.01 -2.46 -8.31
N SER A 37 -23.16 -2.03 -7.82
CA SER A 37 -24.27 -2.93 -7.45
C SER A 37 -24.75 -3.76 -8.65
N GLU A 38 -25.04 -3.11 -9.78
CA GLU A 38 -25.52 -3.77 -10.99
C GLU A 38 -24.45 -4.67 -11.62
N TYR A 39 -23.19 -4.20 -11.66
CA TYR A 39 -22.07 -5.01 -12.16
C TYR A 39 -21.87 -6.27 -11.32
N SER A 40 -21.95 -6.18 -9.99
CA SER A 40 -21.84 -7.33 -9.10
C SER A 40 -22.99 -8.33 -9.31
N ALA A 41 -24.22 -7.85 -9.47
CA ALA A 41 -25.38 -8.70 -9.75
C ALA A 41 -25.23 -9.43 -11.09
N LEU A 42 -24.86 -8.71 -12.15
CA LEU A 42 -24.61 -9.28 -13.48
C LEU A 42 -23.44 -10.27 -13.48
N LEU A 43 -22.39 -9.99 -12.71
CA LEU A 43 -21.23 -10.88 -12.60
C LEU A 43 -21.62 -12.21 -11.92
N ALA A 44 -22.46 -12.17 -10.89
CA ALA A 44 -22.96 -13.37 -10.23
C ALA A 44 -23.85 -14.21 -11.17
N GLU A 45 -24.75 -13.56 -11.91
CA GLU A 45 -25.57 -14.23 -12.93
C GLU A 45 -24.69 -14.88 -14.01
N TRP A 46 -23.71 -14.13 -14.51
CA TRP A 46 -22.74 -14.60 -15.50
C TRP A 46 -21.92 -15.80 -14.98
N GLN A 47 -21.44 -15.75 -13.73
CA GLN A 47 -20.68 -16.84 -13.11
C GLN A 47 -21.50 -18.13 -13.09
N GLY A 48 -22.75 -18.06 -12.62
CA GLY A 48 -23.64 -19.23 -12.58
C GLY A 48 -23.89 -19.83 -13.96
N LEU A 49 -24.09 -19.00 -14.98
CA LEU A 49 -24.28 -19.46 -16.36
C LEU A 49 -23.01 -20.10 -16.93
N VAL A 50 -21.85 -19.49 -16.73
CA VAL A 50 -20.56 -20.00 -17.23
C VAL A 50 -20.19 -21.32 -16.54
N GLU A 51 -20.37 -21.43 -15.23
CA GLU A 51 -20.13 -22.67 -14.48
C GLU A 51 -21.05 -23.81 -14.94
N GLY A 52 -22.30 -23.52 -15.27
CA GLY A 52 -23.22 -24.50 -15.83
C GLY A 52 -22.93 -24.87 -17.28
N ALA A 53 -22.50 -23.90 -18.09
CA ALA A 53 -22.27 -24.09 -19.54
C ALA A 53 -20.92 -24.73 -19.86
N ALA A 54 -19.86 -24.45 -19.09
CA ALA A 54 -18.51 -24.93 -19.40
C ALA A 54 -18.38 -26.47 -19.47
N PRO A 55 -18.91 -27.27 -18.51
CA PRO A 55 -18.89 -28.73 -18.62
C PRO A 55 -19.68 -29.25 -19.83
N ARG A 56 -20.82 -28.61 -20.14
CA ARG A 56 -21.66 -28.98 -21.30
C ARG A 56 -20.93 -28.69 -22.61
N LEU A 57 -20.21 -27.58 -22.68
CA LEU A 57 -19.39 -27.22 -23.84
C LEU A 57 -18.28 -28.26 -24.09
N LEU A 58 -17.62 -28.72 -23.03
CA LEU A 58 -16.56 -29.73 -23.12
C LEU A 58 -17.07 -31.12 -23.54
N ALA A 59 -18.33 -31.44 -23.22
CA ALA A 59 -18.96 -32.72 -23.56
C ALA A 59 -19.67 -32.72 -24.93
N ALA A 60 -19.84 -31.55 -25.55
CA ALA A 60 -20.60 -31.41 -26.78
C ALA A 60 -19.77 -31.75 -28.04
N GLU A 61 -20.45 -32.23 -29.08
CA GLU A 61 -19.87 -32.32 -30.42
C GLU A 61 -19.89 -30.94 -31.08
N LEU A 62 -18.73 -30.28 -31.08
CA LEU A 62 -18.60 -28.90 -31.55
C LEU A 62 -18.34 -28.82 -33.06
N PRO A 63 -18.88 -27.81 -33.76
CA PRO A 63 -18.43 -27.47 -35.10
C PRO A 63 -16.92 -27.21 -35.14
N ALA A 64 -16.25 -27.61 -36.22
CA ALA A 64 -14.80 -27.40 -36.40
C ALA A 64 -14.28 -25.99 -36.05
N PRO A 65 -14.91 -24.87 -36.46
CA PRO A 65 -14.41 -23.54 -36.09
C PRO A 65 -14.50 -23.27 -34.58
N VAL A 66 -15.53 -23.77 -33.90
CA VAL A 66 -15.66 -23.58 -32.45
C VAL A 66 -14.76 -24.52 -31.68
N ALA A 67 -14.62 -25.78 -32.11
CA ALA A 67 -13.62 -26.69 -31.56
C ALA A 67 -12.21 -26.10 -31.64
N ALA A 68 -11.84 -25.50 -32.78
CA ALA A 68 -10.55 -24.84 -32.96
C ALA A 68 -10.37 -23.64 -32.01
N ALA A 69 -11.40 -22.80 -31.85
CA ALA A 69 -11.34 -21.65 -30.95
C ALA A 69 -11.25 -22.07 -29.46
N LEU A 70 -11.99 -23.10 -29.06
CA LEU A 70 -11.91 -23.67 -27.72
C LEU A 70 -10.51 -24.27 -27.45
N SER A 71 -9.98 -25.04 -28.39
CA SER A 71 -8.62 -25.59 -28.28
C SER A 71 -7.55 -24.49 -28.19
N ALA A 72 -7.70 -23.40 -28.94
CA ALA A 72 -6.81 -22.25 -28.83
C ALA A 72 -6.89 -21.60 -27.44
N SER A 73 -8.10 -21.45 -26.88
CA SER A 73 -8.29 -20.93 -25.52
C SER A 73 -7.69 -21.87 -24.46
N GLN A 74 -7.89 -23.17 -24.59
CA GLN A 74 -7.26 -24.18 -23.72
C GLN A 74 -5.72 -24.13 -23.80
N ALA A 75 -5.14 -23.98 -24.99
CA ALA A 75 -3.70 -23.86 -25.15
C ALA A 75 -3.14 -22.61 -24.44
N GLN A 76 -3.87 -21.47 -24.50
CA GLN A 76 -3.49 -20.26 -23.77
C GLN A 76 -3.56 -20.47 -22.25
N GLU A 77 -4.63 -21.09 -21.74
CA GLU A 77 -4.75 -21.37 -20.30
C GLU A 77 -3.72 -22.38 -19.81
N ARG A 78 -3.40 -23.40 -20.62
CA ARG A 78 -2.31 -24.33 -20.35
C ARG A 78 -0.98 -23.61 -20.19
N ALA A 79 -0.65 -22.71 -21.13
CA ALA A 79 0.58 -21.93 -21.07
C ALA A 79 0.66 -21.07 -19.80
N LYS A 80 -0.45 -20.47 -19.36
CA LYS A 80 -0.52 -19.71 -18.09
C LYS A 80 -0.29 -20.61 -16.88
N LEU A 81 -0.93 -21.79 -16.84
CA LEU A 81 -0.78 -22.76 -15.75
C LEU A 81 0.64 -23.32 -15.68
N GLU A 82 1.24 -23.63 -16.83
CA GLU A 82 2.63 -24.09 -16.92
C GLU A 82 3.62 -23.00 -16.49
N ALA A 83 3.38 -21.74 -16.86
CA ALA A 83 4.16 -20.61 -16.38
C ALA A 83 4.06 -20.45 -14.86
N ARG A 84 2.85 -20.56 -14.28
CA ARG A 84 2.65 -20.53 -12.82
C ARG A 84 3.35 -21.70 -12.12
N LEU A 85 3.29 -22.91 -12.70
CA LEU A 85 4.02 -24.07 -12.18
C LEU A 85 5.54 -23.86 -12.21
N ALA A 86 6.07 -23.23 -13.27
CA ALA A 86 7.49 -22.90 -13.36
C ALA A 86 7.91 -21.87 -12.30
N GLU A 87 7.10 -20.83 -12.11
CA GLU A 87 7.29 -19.82 -11.06
C GLU A 87 7.26 -20.46 -9.65
N LEU A 88 6.26 -21.30 -9.37
CA LEU A 88 6.16 -22.02 -8.10
C LEU A 88 7.36 -22.91 -7.86
N ARG A 89 7.84 -23.66 -8.86
CA ARG A 89 9.05 -24.49 -8.72
C ARG A 89 10.28 -23.67 -8.36
N ALA A 90 10.46 -22.50 -8.99
CA ALA A 90 11.56 -21.60 -8.67
C ALA A 90 11.43 -21.06 -7.23
N SER A 91 10.24 -20.59 -6.85
CA SER A 91 9.96 -20.05 -5.51
C SER A 91 10.12 -21.11 -4.41
N LEU A 92 9.72 -22.36 -4.65
CA LEU A 92 9.87 -23.47 -3.71
C LEU A 92 11.34 -23.75 -3.40
N ALA A 93 12.21 -23.74 -4.42
CA ALA A 93 13.65 -23.92 -4.23
C ALA A 93 14.24 -22.80 -3.36
N GLU A 94 13.90 -21.54 -3.66
CA GLU A 94 14.36 -20.38 -2.91
C GLU A 94 13.87 -20.41 -1.45
N LYS A 95 12.58 -20.65 -1.22
CA LYS A 95 11.99 -20.71 0.12
C LYS A 95 12.58 -21.84 0.96
N LYS A 96 12.84 -23.00 0.34
CA LYS A 96 13.51 -24.12 1.00
C LYS A 96 14.92 -23.72 1.42
N GLN A 97 15.69 -23.11 0.51
CA GLN A 97 17.02 -22.61 0.83
C GLN A 97 17.01 -21.57 1.96
N ALA A 98 16.06 -20.64 1.95
CA ALA A 98 15.91 -19.63 3.00
C ALA A 98 15.58 -20.25 4.36
N SER A 99 14.67 -21.23 4.40
CA SER A 99 14.35 -22.01 5.60
C SER A 99 15.60 -22.72 6.14
N ASP A 100 16.30 -23.46 5.28
CA ASP A 100 17.50 -24.22 5.68
C ASP A 100 18.61 -23.28 6.17
N ALA A 101 18.80 -22.13 5.52
CA ALA A 101 19.77 -21.11 5.93
C ALA A 101 19.44 -20.49 7.29
N ALA A 102 18.16 -20.19 7.57
CA ALA A 102 17.73 -19.67 8.86
C ALA A 102 17.99 -20.68 9.98
N LEU A 103 17.72 -21.97 9.73
CA LEU A 103 17.99 -23.05 10.68
C LEU A 103 19.50 -23.21 10.94
N GLN A 104 20.34 -23.21 9.90
CA GLN A 104 21.79 -23.29 10.04
C GLN A 104 22.36 -22.08 10.80
N ALA A 105 21.89 -20.87 10.49
CA ALA A 105 22.29 -19.66 11.20
C ALA A 105 21.90 -19.71 12.69
N ALA A 106 20.72 -20.24 13.01
CA ALA A 106 20.27 -20.39 14.40
C ALA A 106 21.18 -21.37 15.17
N GLN A 107 21.55 -22.49 14.54
CA GLN A 107 22.50 -23.45 15.12
C GLN A 107 23.90 -22.85 15.33
N ALA A 108 24.38 -22.04 14.38
CA ALA A 108 25.67 -21.35 14.48
C ALA A 108 25.69 -20.33 15.63
N GLU A 109 24.60 -19.59 15.87
CA GLU A 109 24.53 -18.63 16.98
C GLU A 109 24.56 -19.36 18.35
N ILE A 110 23.90 -20.52 18.47
CA ILE A 110 23.99 -21.39 19.65
C ILE A 110 25.43 -21.88 19.86
N ALA A 111 26.09 -22.34 18.80
CA ALA A 111 27.46 -22.82 18.87
C ALA A 111 28.42 -21.72 19.34
N ARG A 112 28.29 -20.50 18.82
CA ARG A 112 29.08 -19.33 19.21
C ARG A 112 28.93 -18.98 20.70
N LEU A 113 27.72 -19.02 21.23
CA LEU A 113 27.50 -18.82 22.67
C LEU A 113 28.18 -19.89 23.52
N ARG A 114 28.17 -21.15 23.06
CA ARG A 114 28.82 -22.28 23.76
C ARG A 114 30.35 -22.12 23.79
N GLU A 115 30.94 -21.55 22.75
CA GLU A 115 32.38 -21.28 22.68
C GLU A 115 32.81 -20.08 23.54
N LEU A 116 32.00 -19.01 23.58
CA LEU A 116 32.30 -17.81 24.37
C LEU A 116 32.20 -18.03 25.88
N ASN A 117 31.29 -18.92 26.31
CA ASN A 117 31.00 -19.14 27.73
C ASN A 117 32.24 -19.61 28.54
N PRO A 118 33.00 -20.64 28.11
CA PRO A 118 34.24 -21.04 28.77
C PRO A 118 35.27 -19.90 28.91
N GLU A 119 35.45 -19.06 27.89
CA GLU A 119 36.42 -17.97 27.95
C GLU A 119 36.05 -16.91 28.98
N LEU A 120 34.80 -16.46 28.97
CA LEU A 120 34.32 -15.47 29.92
C LEU A 120 34.31 -16.04 31.34
N ASN A 121 33.96 -17.32 31.51
CA ASN A 121 34.04 -18.00 32.79
C ASN A 121 35.48 -18.06 33.31
N GLN A 122 36.46 -18.39 32.47
CA GLN A 122 37.88 -18.37 32.88
C GLN A 122 38.36 -16.97 33.28
N ARG A 123 37.93 -15.92 32.57
CA ARG A 123 38.25 -14.53 32.92
C ARG A 123 37.62 -14.13 34.25
N GLU A 124 36.35 -14.50 34.46
CA GLU A 124 35.65 -14.23 35.73
C GLU A 124 36.35 -14.94 36.90
N GLU A 125 36.70 -16.22 36.77
CA GLU A 125 37.39 -16.98 37.83
C GLU A 125 38.77 -16.38 38.17
N LYS A 126 39.54 -15.93 37.16
CA LYS A 126 40.81 -15.21 37.39
C LYS A 126 40.59 -13.91 38.16
N LEU A 127 39.58 -13.12 37.80
CA LEU A 127 39.25 -11.87 38.48
C LEU A 127 38.72 -12.09 39.90
N LYS A 128 37.92 -13.15 40.14
CA LYS A 128 37.48 -13.56 41.48
C LYS A 128 38.68 -13.91 42.37
N ALA A 129 39.61 -14.72 41.87
CA ALA A 129 40.83 -15.08 42.59
C ALA A 129 41.71 -13.87 42.90
N GLN A 130 41.85 -12.94 41.95
CA GLN A 130 42.60 -11.69 42.17
C GLN A 130 41.90 -10.78 43.20
N SER A 131 40.58 -10.64 43.10
CA SER A 131 39.77 -9.85 44.01
C SER A 131 39.91 -10.35 45.46
N LEU A 132 39.90 -11.67 45.67
CA LEU A 132 40.10 -12.27 46.99
C LEU A 132 41.48 -11.93 47.57
N ARG A 133 42.55 -12.10 46.78
CA ARG A 133 43.93 -11.77 47.20
C ARG A 133 44.09 -10.28 47.54
N GLU A 134 43.46 -9.40 46.77
CA GLU A 134 43.49 -7.96 47.01
C GLU A 134 42.72 -7.58 48.29
N SER A 135 41.57 -8.23 48.56
CA SER A 135 40.84 -8.06 49.82
C SER A 135 41.64 -8.53 51.03
N GLU A 136 42.29 -9.69 50.96
CA GLU A 136 43.18 -10.20 52.01
C GLU A 136 44.33 -9.22 52.28
N ARG A 137 44.92 -8.65 51.23
CA ARG A 137 45.99 -7.64 51.34
C ARG A 137 45.50 -6.34 51.99
N ILE A 138 44.30 -5.88 51.65
CA ILE A 138 43.68 -4.70 52.27
C ILE A 138 43.47 -4.95 53.77
N LEU A 139 42.91 -6.10 54.14
CA LEU A 139 42.71 -6.49 55.55
C LEU A 139 44.02 -6.53 56.33
N ALA A 140 45.07 -7.14 55.75
CA ALA A 140 46.39 -7.18 56.39
C ALA A 140 46.98 -5.78 56.62
N LEU A 141 46.90 -4.89 55.61
CA LEU A 141 47.36 -3.50 55.73
C LEU A 141 46.52 -2.69 56.75
N GLU A 142 45.23 -2.97 56.89
CA GLU A 142 44.36 -2.33 57.88
C GLU A 142 44.69 -2.78 59.31
N VAL A 143 45.01 -4.07 59.51
CA VAL A 143 45.50 -4.59 60.79
C VAL A 143 46.85 -3.94 61.14
N GLU A 144 47.79 -3.92 60.21
CA GLU A 144 49.11 -3.31 60.40
C GLU A 144 49.03 -1.80 60.73
N LEU A 145 48.08 -1.08 60.11
CA LEU A 145 47.81 0.33 60.41
C LEU A 145 47.19 0.52 61.81
N LYS A 146 46.34 -0.41 62.27
CA LYS A 146 45.76 -0.39 63.62
C LYS A 146 46.82 -0.67 64.69
N ASP A 147 47.71 -1.62 64.44
CA ASP A 147 48.76 -2.06 65.36
C ASP A 147 50.01 -1.16 65.38
N ALA A 148 50.14 -0.24 64.42
CA ALA A 148 51.19 0.77 64.41
C ALA A 148 51.08 1.72 65.64
N GLY A 149 52.03 1.60 66.57
CA GLY A 149 52.14 2.43 67.77
C GLY A 149 52.38 3.93 67.51
N PHE A 150 52.23 4.75 68.55
CA PHE A 150 52.23 6.23 68.51
C PHE A 150 53.39 6.85 67.70
N TRP A 151 54.61 6.32 67.83
CA TRP A 151 55.80 6.82 67.11
C TRP A 151 55.85 6.41 65.62
N ASN A 152 55.35 5.22 65.26
CA ASN A 152 55.22 4.81 63.85
C ASN A 152 54.06 5.53 63.14
N ARG A 153 53.04 5.98 63.88
CA ARG A 153 51.96 6.82 63.32
C ARG A 153 52.42 8.22 62.90
N LEU A 154 53.46 8.77 63.55
CA LEU A 154 53.99 10.10 63.26
C LEU A 154 55.02 10.13 62.12
N LEU A 155 55.78 9.04 61.88
CA LEU A 155 56.86 9.01 60.88
C LEU A 155 56.60 8.08 59.66
N GLY A 156 55.73 7.05 59.76
CA GLY A 156 55.52 6.04 58.71
C GLY A 156 54.07 5.83 58.23
N ALA A 157 53.08 6.44 58.90
CA ALA A 157 51.66 6.25 58.56
C ALA A 157 51.26 6.73 57.17
N GLY A 158 51.96 7.74 56.61
CA GLY A 158 51.69 8.24 55.26
C GLY A 158 51.93 7.19 54.19
N GLU A 159 53.00 6.39 54.34
CA GLU A 159 53.37 5.36 53.38
C GLU A 159 52.44 4.13 53.45
N LEU A 160 52.06 3.71 54.67
CA LEU A 160 51.07 2.65 54.89
C LEU A 160 49.68 3.06 54.36
N LYS A 161 49.25 4.31 54.61
CA LYS A 161 48.02 4.85 54.01
C LYS A 161 48.09 4.88 52.48
N ALA A 162 49.21 5.31 51.91
CA ALA A 162 49.38 5.29 50.45
C ALA A 162 49.36 3.87 49.86
N LYS A 163 49.94 2.88 50.56
CA LYS A 163 49.87 1.45 50.19
C LYS A 163 48.44 0.91 50.27
N LEU A 164 47.70 1.25 51.33
CA LEU A 164 46.29 0.91 51.50
C LEU A 164 45.42 1.53 50.41
N ASP A 165 45.59 2.83 50.13
CA ASP A 165 44.84 3.51 49.06
C ASP A 165 45.15 2.92 47.68
N LYS A 166 46.42 2.55 47.42
CA LYS A 166 46.81 1.86 46.18
C LYS A 166 46.17 0.48 46.09
N ALA A 167 46.14 -0.29 47.18
CA ALA A 167 45.49 -1.60 47.23
C ALA A 167 43.97 -1.49 47.02
N ARG A 168 43.31 -0.52 47.66
CA ARG A 168 41.88 -0.23 47.46
C ARG A 168 41.57 0.19 46.02
N LYS A 169 42.40 1.05 45.42
CA LYS A 169 42.27 1.42 44.00
C LYS A 169 42.47 0.22 43.06
N GLY A 170 43.40 -0.68 43.38
CA GLY A 170 43.59 -1.94 42.64
C GLY A 170 42.35 -2.83 42.73
N HIS A 171 41.87 -3.07 43.95
CA HIS A 171 40.67 -3.86 44.21
C HIS A 171 39.43 -3.31 43.49
N ALA A 172 39.22 -1.99 43.56
CA ALA A 172 38.12 -1.33 42.86
C ALA A 172 38.18 -1.56 41.33
N LYS A 173 39.39 -1.56 40.73
CA LYS A 173 39.56 -1.89 39.31
C LYS A 173 39.23 -3.36 39.01
N THR A 174 39.66 -4.30 39.85
CA THR A 174 39.35 -5.72 39.70
C THR A 174 37.84 -5.98 39.81
N VAL A 175 37.17 -5.35 40.78
CA VAL A 175 35.70 -5.43 40.92
C VAL A 175 34.99 -4.84 39.70
N ALA A 176 35.43 -3.68 39.20
CA ALA A 176 34.88 -3.09 37.99
C ALA A 176 35.09 -3.99 36.76
N ALA A 177 36.25 -4.62 36.61
CA ALA A 177 36.50 -5.57 35.53
C ALA A 177 35.61 -6.83 35.64
N LEU A 178 35.34 -7.31 36.86
CA LEU A 178 34.46 -8.43 37.12
C LEU A 178 33.01 -8.10 36.74
N GLN A 179 32.54 -6.90 37.09
CA GLN A 179 31.25 -6.38 36.64
C GLN A 179 31.21 -6.30 35.10
N GLY A 180 32.27 -5.79 34.47
CA GLY A 180 32.39 -5.72 33.01
C GLY A 180 32.26 -7.09 32.31
N VAL A 181 32.89 -8.15 32.83
CA VAL A 181 32.76 -9.51 32.26
C VAL A 181 31.32 -10.04 32.40
N ARG A 182 30.64 -9.75 33.51
CA ARG A 182 29.23 -10.14 33.71
C ARG A 182 28.28 -9.39 32.79
N GLU A 183 28.48 -8.09 32.64
CA GLU A 183 27.73 -7.24 31.71
C GLU A 183 27.95 -7.70 30.27
N GLU A 184 29.20 -8.02 29.89
CA GLU A 184 29.53 -8.59 28.58
C GLU A 184 28.77 -9.88 28.32
N TRP A 185 28.76 -10.82 29.28
CA TRP A 185 27.99 -12.06 29.14
C TRP A 185 26.48 -11.81 28.99
N VAL A 186 25.90 -10.97 29.83
CA VAL A 186 24.47 -10.65 29.78
C VAL A 186 24.10 -10.02 28.43
N GLN A 187 24.93 -9.09 27.94
CA GLN A 187 24.73 -8.44 26.66
C GLN A 187 24.84 -9.43 25.50
N LYS A 188 25.88 -10.28 25.48
CA LYS A 188 26.06 -11.32 24.44
C LYS A 188 24.92 -12.32 24.44
N LYS A 189 24.47 -12.75 25.61
CA LYS A 189 23.33 -13.65 25.75
C LYS A 189 22.05 -13.01 25.18
N LYS A 190 21.77 -11.76 25.54
CA LYS A 190 20.60 -11.01 25.04
C LYS A 190 20.63 -10.81 23.53
N GLU A 191 21.79 -10.46 22.97
CA GLU A 191 21.99 -10.33 21.51
C GLU A 191 21.69 -11.65 20.78
N ALA A 192 22.21 -12.76 21.30
CA ALA A 192 22.01 -14.08 20.72
C ALA A 192 20.56 -14.59 20.88
N GLU A 193 19.90 -14.33 22.02
CA GLU A 193 18.47 -14.63 22.21
C GLU A 193 17.60 -13.85 21.21
N GLY A 194 17.90 -12.56 21.01
CA GLY A 194 17.23 -11.72 20.01
C GLY A 194 17.39 -12.28 18.59
N ARG A 195 18.63 -12.61 18.20
CA ARG A 195 18.90 -13.21 16.89
C ARG A 195 18.25 -14.58 16.72
N GLN A 196 18.23 -15.42 17.74
CA GLN A 196 17.54 -16.71 17.69
C GLN A 196 16.03 -16.54 17.51
N ALA A 197 15.41 -15.57 18.19
CA ALA A 197 14.01 -15.28 18.01
C ALA A 197 13.71 -14.81 16.57
N GLU A 198 14.54 -13.92 16.02
CA GLU A 198 14.44 -13.46 14.63
C GLU A 198 14.59 -14.61 13.63
N LEU A 199 15.63 -15.43 13.78
CA LEU A 199 15.89 -16.58 12.89
C LEU A 199 14.80 -17.64 12.97
N ARG A 200 14.25 -17.87 14.18
CA ARG A 200 13.11 -18.76 14.36
C ARG A 200 11.86 -18.21 13.67
N GLY A 201 11.58 -16.91 13.82
CA GLY A 201 10.47 -16.27 13.10
C GLY A 201 10.63 -16.32 11.59
N ALA A 202 11.86 -16.11 11.07
CA ALA A 202 12.17 -16.24 9.65
C ALA A 202 11.97 -17.68 9.15
N TRP A 203 12.41 -18.68 9.92
CA TRP A 203 12.22 -20.10 9.61
C TRP A 203 10.74 -20.50 9.63
N GLU A 204 9.97 -20.07 10.63
CA GLU A 204 8.53 -20.35 10.73
C GLU A 204 7.78 -19.76 9.54
N LYS A 205 8.06 -18.49 9.21
CA LYS A 205 7.47 -17.82 8.05
C LYS A 205 7.82 -18.53 6.74
N ALA A 206 9.11 -18.81 6.50
CA ALA A 206 9.55 -19.50 5.29
C ALA A 206 8.93 -20.90 5.17
N SER A 207 8.79 -21.63 6.28
CA SER A 207 8.17 -22.96 6.30
C SER A 207 6.69 -22.92 5.93
N VAL A 208 5.93 -21.96 6.47
CA VAL A 208 4.52 -21.76 6.12
C VAL A 208 4.36 -21.41 4.65
N GLU A 209 5.14 -20.44 4.16
CA GLU A 209 5.11 -20.02 2.75
C GLU A 209 5.53 -21.15 1.80
N LEU A 210 6.49 -21.99 2.21
CA LEU A 210 6.91 -23.17 1.48
C LEU A 210 5.77 -24.19 1.40
N SER A 211 5.13 -24.52 2.52
CA SER A 211 4.00 -25.45 2.55
C SER A 211 2.82 -24.98 1.70
N GLN A 212 2.50 -23.69 1.74
CA GLN A 212 1.43 -23.10 0.92
C GLN A 212 1.76 -23.19 -0.58
N SER A 213 2.96 -22.78 -0.98
CA SER A 213 3.39 -22.89 -2.38
C SER A 213 3.50 -24.34 -2.84
N GLN A 214 3.83 -25.28 -1.96
CA GLN A 214 3.92 -26.70 -2.30
C GLN A 214 2.52 -27.26 -2.53
N ALA A 215 1.57 -26.94 -1.65
CA ALA A 215 0.18 -27.34 -1.82
C ALA A 215 -0.43 -26.79 -3.12
N GLU A 216 -0.16 -25.51 -3.45
CA GLU A 216 -0.58 -24.93 -4.73
C GLU A 216 0.06 -25.66 -5.92
N HIS A 217 1.38 -25.90 -5.86
CA HIS A 217 2.11 -26.62 -6.91
C HIS A 217 1.54 -28.02 -7.14
N ASP A 218 1.35 -28.79 -6.07
CA ASP A 218 0.82 -30.15 -6.13
C ASP A 218 -0.60 -30.18 -6.69
N TYR A 219 -1.45 -29.22 -6.27
CA TYR A 219 -2.80 -29.08 -6.80
C TYR A 219 -2.79 -28.76 -8.29
N LEU A 220 -2.02 -27.76 -8.73
CA LEU A 220 -1.96 -27.39 -10.14
C LEU A 220 -1.35 -28.48 -11.00
N ALA A 221 -0.28 -29.13 -10.53
CA ALA A 221 0.39 -30.21 -11.27
C ALA A 221 -0.50 -31.45 -11.40
N GLY A 222 -1.19 -31.83 -10.32
CA GLY A 222 -2.09 -32.98 -10.30
C GLY A 222 -3.38 -32.77 -11.09
N ASN A 223 -3.80 -31.51 -11.32
CA ASN A 223 -5.05 -31.17 -11.99
C ASN A 223 -4.84 -30.40 -13.30
N LEU A 224 -3.63 -30.38 -13.86
CA LEU A 224 -3.28 -29.51 -15.00
C LEU A 224 -4.23 -29.66 -16.19
N GLU A 225 -4.50 -30.89 -16.63
CA GLU A 225 -5.34 -31.15 -17.80
C GLU A 225 -6.81 -30.79 -17.53
N ALA A 226 -7.34 -31.14 -16.35
CA ALA A 226 -8.72 -30.82 -15.97
C ALA A 226 -8.92 -29.30 -15.83
N LEU A 227 -7.98 -28.61 -15.18
CA LEU A 227 -7.99 -27.15 -15.04
C LEU A 227 -7.82 -26.45 -16.39
N THR A 228 -6.97 -26.98 -17.29
CA THR A 228 -6.81 -26.46 -18.65
C THR A 228 -8.12 -26.54 -19.42
N ALA A 229 -8.78 -27.71 -19.41
CA ALA A 229 -10.04 -27.89 -20.10
C ALA A 229 -11.13 -26.97 -19.53
N GLN A 230 -11.29 -26.95 -18.21
CA GLN A 230 -12.30 -26.14 -17.52
C GLN A 230 -12.06 -24.64 -17.71
N ARG A 231 -10.85 -24.15 -17.41
CA ARG A 231 -10.51 -22.71 -17.54
C ARG A 231 -10.53 -22.27 -18.99
N GLY A 232 -10.09 -23.12 -19.93
CA GLY A 232 -10.18 -22.83 -21.36
C GLY A 232 -11.63 -22.70 -21.84
N ALA A 233 -12.54 -23.57 -21.38
CA ALA A 233 -13.96 -23.43 -21.66
C ALA A 233 -14.55 -22.15 -21.07
N GLN A 234 -14.24 -21.83 -19.82
CA GLN A 234 -14.69 -20.60 -19.17
C GLN A 234 -14.15 -19.35 -19.87
N ALA A 235 -12.87 -19.34 -20.26
CA ALA A 235 -12.23 -18.24 -20.98
C ALA A 235 -12.81 -18.06 -22.38
N TYR A 236 -13.09 -19.16 -23.09
CA TYR A 236 -13.79 -19.12 -24.37
C TYR A 236 -15.17 -18.48 -24.23
N LEU A 237 -15.97 -18.90 -23.23
CA LEU A 237 -17.29 -18.34 -22.96
C LEU A 237 -17.22 -16.85 -22.56
N ALA A 238 -16.21 -16.47 -21.77
CA ALA A 238 -15.97 -15.09 -21.38
C ALA A 238 -15.60 -14.17 -22.57
N ALA A 239 -15.03 -14.74 -23.63
CA ALA A 239 -14.61 -14.01 -24.83
C ALA A 239 -15.70 -13.94 -25.91
N LEU A 240 -16.89 -14.52 -25.69
CA LEU A 240 -17.99 -14.42 -26.65
C LEU A 240 -18.51 -12.99 -26.75
N GLU A 241 -18.31 -12.36 -27.90
CA GLU A 241 -18.83 -11.02 -28.21
C GLU A 241 -20.24 -11.06 -28.81
N GLN A 242 -20.55 -12.12 -29.55
CA GLN A 242 -21.84 -12.32 -30.21
C GLN A 242 -22.29 -13.76 -30.00
N ALA A 243 -23.61 -13.97 -30.02
CA ALA A 243 -24.16 -15.31 -30.09
C ALA A 243 -23.61 -16.01 -31.35
N PRO A 244 -23.22 -17.29 -31.28
CA PRO A 244 -22.74 -18.01 -32.45
C PRO A 244 -23.78 -17.96 -33.56
N ALA A 245 -23.36 -17.60 -34.78
CA ALA A 245 -24.25 -17.41 -35.92
C ALA A 245 -25.10 -18.67 -36.17
N SER A 246 -26.37 -18.45 -36.46
CA SER A 246 -27.37 -19.51 -36.62
C SER A 246 -27.00 -20.50 -37.74
N GLY A 247 -26.84 -21.79 -37.42
CA GLY A 247 -26.63 -22.86 -38.41
C GLY A 247 -25.71 -24.04 -38.04
N GLY A 248 -25.16 -24.13 -36.81
CA GLY A 248 -24.32 -25.26 -36.37
C GLY A 248 -24.77 -25.92 -35.06
N PRO A 249 -24.25 -27.10 -34.68
CA PRO A 249 -24.64 -27.85 -33.47
C PRO A 249 -24.53 -27.13 -32.11
N LEU A 250 -23.96 -25.92 -32.06
CA LEU A 250 -24.00 -25.01 -30.90
C LEU A 250 -25.24 -24.10 -30.85
N VAL A 251 -26.17 -24.24 -31.79
CA VAL A 251 -27.26 -23.29 -32.04
C VAL A 251 -28.62 -23.85 -31.57
N GLY A 252 -28.69 -25.11 -31.15
CA GLY A 252 -29.94 -25.73 -30.68
C GLY A 252 -29.85 -26.24 -29.24
N GLY A 253 -30.94 -26.06 -28.48
CA GLY A 253 -31.06 -26.58 -27.12
C GLY A 253 -30.35 -25.74 -26.06
N GLU A 254 -30.28 -26.27 -24.84
CA GLU A 254 -29.91 -25.51 -23.64
C GLU A 254 -28.51 -24.86 -23.70
N LEU A 255 -27.54 -25.45 -24.43
CA LEU A 255 -26.20 -24.88 -24.57
C LEU A 255 -26.18 -23.66 -25.51
N GLY A 256 -26.99 -23.66 -26.57
CA GLY A 256 -27.13 -22.51 -27.47
C GLY A 256 -27.79 -21.32 -26.77
N ASP A 257 -28.81 -21.59 -25.96
CA ASP A 257 -29.46 -20.57 -25.13
C ASP A 257 -28.49 -19.98 -24.10
N ALA A 258 -27.73 -20.84 -23.41
CA ALA A 258 -26.74 -20.40 -22.42
C ALA A 258 -25.62 -19.54 -23.05
N THR A 259 -25.06 -19.96 -24.19
CA THR A 259 -24.01 -19.17 -24.86
C THR A 259 -24.51 -17.82 -25.37
N SER A 260 -25.77 -17.76 -25.84
CA SER A 260 -26.40 -16.50 -26.25
C SER A 260 -26.62 -15.55 -25.06
N GLN A 261 -27.08 -16.08 -23.92
CA GLN A 261 -27.22 -15.30 -22.69
C GLN A 261 -25.86 -14.81 -22.17
N ILE A 262 -24.83 -15.66 -22.20
CA ILE A 262 -23.47 -15.30 -21.81
C ILE A 262 -22.93 -14.17 -22.68
N ALA A 263 -23.08 -14.23 -24.01
CA ALA A 263 -22.64 -13.15 -24.90
C ALA A 263 -23.35 -11.82 -24.59
N ALA A 264 -24.67 -11.85 -24.33
CA ALA A 264 -25.42 -10.66 -23.94
C ALA A 264 -24.95 -10.09 -22.58
N LEU A 265 -24.65 -10.96 -21.61
CA LEU A 265 -24.08 -10.54 -20.32
C LEU A 265 -22.65 -10.00 -20.46
N ASN A 266 -21.81 -10.59 -21.31
CA ASN A 266 -20.47 -10.08 -21.60
C ASN A 266 -20.53 -8.63 -22.11
N ALA A 267 -21.45 -8.34 -23.06
CA ALA A 267 -21.65 -6.98 -23.57
C ALA A 267 -22.11 -6.00 -22.47
N LYS A 268 -23.06 -6.41 -21.61
CA LYS A 268 -23.49 -5.59 -20.47
C LYS A 268 -22.35 -5.35 -19.48
N LEU A 269 -21.62 -6.39 -19.08
CA LEU A 269 -20.47 -6.29 -18.17
C LEU A 269 -19.39 -5.37 -18.75
N ALA A 270 -19.10 -5.46 -20.05
CA ALA A 270 -18.16 -4.56 -20.73
C ALA A 270 -18.64 -3.09 -20.68
N ALA A 271 -19.93 -2.85 -20.93
CA ALA A 271 -20.50 -1.51 -20.82
C ALA A 271 -20.38 -0.94 -19.40
N TYR A 272 -20.69 -1.72 -18.36
CA TYR A 272 -20.54 -1.31 -16.96
C TYR A 272 -19.08 -1.07 -16.57
N ARG A 273 -18.12 -1.90 -17.03
CA ARG A 273 -16.68 -1.63 -16.83
C ARG A 273 -16.26 -0.30 -17.44
N GLY A 274 -16.70 -0.02 -18.67
CA GLY A 274 -16.48 1.27 -19.33
C GLY A 274 -17.11 2.43 -18.55
N GLY A 275 -18.33 2.24 -18.04
CA GLY A 275 -19.01 3.18 -17.15
C GLY A 275 -18.21 3.48 -15.88
N LEU A 276 -17.77 2.45 -15.16
CA LEU A 276 -16.96 2.58 -13.94
C LEU A 276 -15.62 3.29 -14.20
N ALA A 277 -14.96 3.01 -15.32
CA ALA A 277 -13.74 3.70 -15.71
C ALA A 277 -13.99 5.20 -15.95
N SER A 278 -15.07 5.55 -16.65
CA SER A 278 -15.46 6.94 -16.90
C SER A 278 -15.90 7.69 -15.63
N VAL A 279 -16.55 6.98 -14.69
CA VAL A 279 -16.85 7.52 -13.36
C VAL A 279 -15.56 7.83 -12.59
N ALA A 280 -14.61 6.89 -12.55
CA ALA A 280 -13.33 7.10 -11.88
C ALA A 280 -12.55 8.29 -12.47
N GLU A 281 -12.54 8.44 -13.79
CA GLU A 281 -11.96 9.60 -14.48
C GLU A 281 -12.65 10.91 -14.05
N SER A 282 -13.98 10.94 -14.07
CA SER A 282 -14.77 12.11 -13.66
C SER A 282 -14.50 12.50 -12.20
N LEU A 283 -14.52 11.53 -11.28
CA LEU A 283 -14.24 11.77 -9.86
C LEU A 283 -12.80 12.25 -9.64
N GLY A 284 -11.84 11.69 -10.38
CA GLY A 284 -10.44 12.13 -10.35
C GLY A 284 -10.28 13.59 -10.79
N LEU A 285 -10.91 13.97 -11.90
CA LEU A 285 -10.90 15.34 -12.41
C LEU A 285 -11.55 16.31 -11.42
N LEU A 286 -12.75 15.99 -10.93
CA LEU A 286 -13.48 16.81 -9.95
C LEU A 286 -12.66 17.00 -8.67
N THR A 287 -11.99 15.95 -8.20
CA THR A 287 -11.08 16.02 -7.04
C THR A 287 -9.90 16.95 -7.28
N GLY A 288 -9.27 16.84 -8.46
CA GLY A 288 -8.14 17.69 -8.85
C GLY A 288 -8.52 19.16 -8.90
N VAL A 289 -9.61 19.49 -9.60
CA VAL A 289 -10.09 20.88 -9.72
C VAL A 289 -10.54 21.42 -8.36
N ARG A 290 -11.28 20.64 -7.55
CA ARG A 290 -11.70 21.04 -6.20
C ARG A 290 -10.49 21.37 -5.33
N THR A 291 -9.48 20.50 -5.31
CA THR A 291 -8.26 20.71 -4.52
C THR A 291 -7.52 21.98 -4.96
N GLY A 292 -7.43 22.22 -6.27
CA GLY A 292 -6.87 23.46 -6.81
C GLY A 292 -7.65 24.70 -6.37
N MET A 293 -8.98 24.64 -6.45
CA MET A 293 -9.88 25.71 -6.02
C MET A 293 -9.78 25.99 -4.52
N GLU A 294 -9.65 24.96 -3.67
CA GLU A 294 -9.45 25.10 -2.23
C GLU A 294 -8.13 25.80 -1.89
N ARG A 295 -7.02 25.42 -2.55
CA ARG A 295 -5.71 26.09 -2.37
C ARG A 295 -5.75 27.54 -2.86
N PHE A 296 -6.43 27.78 -3.97
CA PHE A 296 -6.62 29.13 -4.50
C PHE A 296 -7.48 29.98 -3.56
N PHE A 297 -8.58 29.41 -3.03
CA PHE A 297 -9.43 30.04 -2.01
C PHE A 297 -8.62 30.43 -0.77
N GLN A 298 -7.81 29.53 -0.22
CA GLN A 298 -6.95 29.83 0.94
C GLN A 298 -6.03 31.02 0.67
N SER A 299 -5.46 31.10 -0.54
CA SER A 299 -4.57 32.20 -0.93
C SER A 299 -5.33 33.52 -1.05
N ALA A 300 -6.47 33.54 -1.75
CA ALA A 300 -7.29 34.75 -1.91
C ALA A 300 -7.90 35.21 -0.58
N ASN A 301 -8.34 34.28 0.26
CA ASN A 301 -8.91 34.58 1.57
C ASN A 301 -7.87 35.20 2.51
N LYS A 302 -6.62 34.74 2.49
CA LYS A 302 -5.54 35.38 3.25
C LYS A 302 -5.35 36.85 2.86
N VAL A 303 -5.34 37.15 1.56
CA VAL A 303 -5.26 38.55 1.06
C VAL A 303 -6.47 39.36 1.54
N TYR A 304 -7.66 38.78 1.53
CA TYR A 304 -8.87 39.43 2.02
C TYR A 304 -8.84 39.69 3.53
N GLU A 305 -8.34 38.74 4.32
CA GLU A 305 -8.12 38.90 5.75
C GLU A 305 -7.11 40.01 6.06
N GLU A 306 -6.01 40.09 5.30
CA GLU A 306 -5.03 41.18 5.40
C GLU A 306 -5.67 42.54 5.08
N GLN A 307 -6.47 42.63 4.02
CA GLN A 307 -7.23 43.85 3.70
C GLN A 307 -8.06 44.33 4.88
N ARG A 308 -8.81 43.41 5.50
CA ARG A 308 -9.70 43.72 6.63
C ARG A 308 -8.92 44.05 7.89
N ARG A 309 -7.89 43.27 8.20
CA ARG A 309 -7.07 43.41 9.42
C ARG A 309 -6.35 44.75 9.47
N TYR A 310 -5.82 45.20 8.33
CA TYR A 310 -5.06 46.45 8.25
C TYR A 310 -5.88 47.62 7.67
N ASN A 311 -7.19 47.44 7.48
CA ASN A 311 -8.10 48.44 6.90
C ASN A 311 -7.57 49.05 5.59
N LEU A 312 -7.03 48.19 4.71
CA LEU A 312 -6.47 48.60 3.41
C LEU A 312 -7.59 48.99 2.44
N LYS A 313 -7.21 49.76 1.40
CA LYS A 313 -8.14 50.16 0.34
C LYS A 313 -8.80 48.93 -0.31
N PRO A 314 -10.12 48.92 -0.56
CA PRO A 314 -10.78 47.79 -1.20
C PRO A 314 -10.22 47.45 -2.57
N LEU A 315 -9.87 46.18 -2.78
CA LEU A 315 -9.43 45.69 -4.08
C LEU A 315 -10.62 45.34 -4.97
N ARG A 316 -10.50 45.73 -6.24
CA ARG A 316 -11.42 45.34 -7.32
C ARG A 316 -10.68 44.43 -8.29
N LEU A 317 -11.26 43.28 -8.55
CA LEU A 317 -10.74 42.27 -9.47
C LEU A 317 -11.59 42.24 -10.72
N GLU A 318 -10.92 42.13 -11.86
CA GLU A 318 -11.57 41.88 -13.14
C GLU A 318 -11.61 40.37 -13.39
N VAL A 319 -12.77 39.76 -13.21
CA VAL A 319 -12.94 38.32 -13.50
C VAL A 319 -13.30 38.16 -14.97
N HIS A 320 -12.44 37.46 -15.72
CA HIS A 320 -12.67 37.24 -17.14
C HIS A 320 -13.98 36.47 -17.38
N ARG A 321 -14.70 36.79 -18.46
CA ARG A 321 -15.98 36.14 -18.78
C ARG A 321 -15.84 34.63 -18.97
N ASP A 322 -14.69 34.19 -19.49
CA ASP A 322 -14.41 32.77 -19.72
C ASP A 322 -14.29 31.99 -18.41
N VAL A 323 -13.84 32.61 -17.31
CA VAL A 323 -13.83 31.98 -15.99
C VAL A 323 -15.27 31.74 -15.51
N VAL A 324 -16.16 32.71 -15.70
CA VAL A 324 -17.58 32.56 -15.35
C VAL A 324 -18.24 31.50 -16.23
N ALA A 325 -17.97 31.51 -17.53
CA ALA A 325 -18.48 30.51 -18.46
C ALA A 325 -18.00 29.10 -18.11
N PHE A 326 -16.71 28.95 -17.77
CA PHE A 326 -16.14 27.69 -17.29
C PHE A 326 -16.87 27.18 -16.05
N HIS A 327 -17.11 28.03 -15.05
CA HIS A 327 -17.81 27.66 -13.82
C HIS A 327 -19.31 27.35 -14.00
N ASN A 328 -19.94 27.77 -15.09
CA ASN A 328 -21.31 27.36 -15.42
C ASN A 328 -21.39 25.88 -15.83
N THR A 329 -20.27 25.29 -16.28
CA THR A 329 -20.16 23.88 -16.68
C THR A 329 -20.55 22.93 -15.54
N TRP A 330 -20.31 23.30 -14.27
CA TRP A 330 -20.64 22.45 -13.12
C TRP A 330 -22.15 22.20 -12.99
N ALA A 331 -22.95 23.27 -13.14
CA ALA A 331 -24.40 23.16 -13.03
C ALA A 331 -25.00 22.44 -14.24
N GLU A 332 -24.38 22.59 -15.42
CA GLU A 332 -24.78 21.83 -16.62
C GLU A 332 -24.46 20.35 -16.46
N TYR A 333 -23.27 20.01 -15.97
CA TYR A 333 -22.89 18.62 -15.73
C TYR A 333 -23.82 17.98 -14.70
N ALA A 334 -24.06 18.66 -13.57
CA ALA A 334 -24.96 18.19 -12.53
C ALA A 334 -26.36 17.85 -13.07
N LYS A 335 -26.94 18.74 -13.90
CA LYS A 335 -28.25 18.48 -14.54
C LYS A 335 -28.25 17.21 -15.40
N LEU A 336 -27.15 16.92 -16.07
CA LEU A 336 -27.02 15.73 -16.92
C LEU A 336 -26.87 14.46 -16.08
N VAL A 337 -26.23 14.53 -14.90
CA VAL A 337 -25.99 13.36 -14.02
C VAL A 337 -27.00 13.16 -12.90
N ARG A 338 -27.91 14.11 -12.69
CA ARG A 338 -28.89 14.09 -11.58
C ARG A 338 -29.81 12.88 -11.54
N ASP A 339 -30.18 12.32 -12.68
CA ASP A 339 -30.99 11.10 -12.73
C ASP A 339 -30.11 9.86 -12.59
N GLU A 340 -29.58 9.69 -11.37
CA GLU A 340 -28.70 8.58 -11.00
C GLU A 340 -29.34 7.21 -11.25
N LYS A 341 -30.67 7.08 -11.12
CA LYS A 341 -31.38 5.81 -11.36
C LYS A 341 -31.33 5.44 -12.83
N ARG A 342 -31.66 6.38 -13.71
CA ARG A 342 -31.61 6.19 -15.17
C ARG A 342 -30.18 5.93 -15.64
N LEU A 343 -29.22 6.73 -15.18
CA LEU A 343 -27.82 6.59 -15.58
C LEU A 343 -27.20 5.33 -15.04
N GLY A 344 -27.52 4.94 -13.80
CA GLY A 344 -27.10 3.70 -13.16
C GLY A 344 -27.48 2.45 -13.96
N GLN A 345 -28.53 2.51 -14.78
CA GLN A 345 -28.98 1.41 -15.65
C GLN A 345 -28.44 1.50 -17.08
N ASN A 346 -27.82 2.62 -17.46
CA ASN A 346 -27.40 2.94 -18.82
C ASN A 346 -25.94 3.42 -18.84
N PRO A 347 -24.95 2.52 -18.61
CA PRO A 347 -23.55 2.93 -18.46
C PRO A 347 -22.97 3.60 -19.71
N LEU A 348 -23.37 3.20 -20.92
CA LEU A 348 -22.94 3.87 -22.16
C LEU A 348 -23.44 5.31 -22.27
N GLU A 349 -24.60 5.60 -21.70
CA GLU A 349 -25.12 6.95 -21.69
C GLU A 349 -24.29 7.83 -20.76
N PHE A 350 -23.97 7.35 -19.56
CA PHE A 350 -23.09 8.05 -18.64
C PHE A 350 -21.73 8.33 -19.28
N VAL A 351 -21.11 7.32 -19.90
CA VAL A 351 -19.81 7.47 -20.59
C VAL A 351 -19.87 8.59 -21.62
N ARG A 352 -20.92 8.62 -22.47
CA ARG A 352 -21.09 9.67 -23.47
C ARG A 352 -21.22 11.06 -22.85
N ILE A 353 -22.00 11.19 -21.77
CA ILE A 353 -22.19 12.46 -21.06
C ILE A 353 -20.87 12.92 -20.45
N ALA A 354 -20.21 12.05 -19.68
CA ALA A 354 -18.97 12.34 -18.98
C ALA A 354 -17.85 12.70 -19.96
N GLN A 355 -17.64 11.90 -21.00
CA GLN A 355 -16.63 12.17 -22.04
C GLN A 355 -16.92 13.47 -22.79
N GLY A 356 -18.18 13.75 -23.16
CA GLY A 356 -18.54 15.02 -23.79
C GLY A 356 -18.17 16.22 -22.90
N MET A 357 -18.48 16.16 -21.61
CA MET A 357 -18.13 17.24 -20.67
C MET A 357 -16.61 17.38 -20.48
N ILE A 358 -15.90 16.26 -20.33
CA ILE A 358 -14.45 16.25 -20.09
C ILE A 358 -13.69 16.73 -21.32
N GLN A 359 -14.00 16.20 -22.50
CA GLN A 359 -13.26 16.46 -23.73
C GLN A 359 -13.58 17.81 -24.36
N GLU A 360 -14.80 18.35 -24.17
CA GLU A 360 -15.19 19.61 -24.78
C GLU A 360 -15.04 20.81 -23.85
N ARG A 361 -15.25 20.64 -22.54
CA ARG A 361 -15.41 21.78 -21.60
C ARG A 361 -14.48 21.76 -20.40
N LEU A 362 -14.13 20.58 -19.89
CA LEU A 362 -13.25 20.40 -18.73
C LEU A 362 -11.86 19.89 -19.15
N THR A 363 -11.36 20.40 -20.27
CA THR A 363 -10.04 20.03 -20.78
C THR A 363 -8.93 20.61 -19.90
N GLU A 364 -7.76 19.98 -19.92
CA GLU A 364 -6.58 20.48 -19.21
C GLU A 364 -6.24 21.94 -19.58
N PRO A 365 -6.22 22.37 -20.86
CA PRO A 365 -6.00 23.77 -21.21
C PRO A 365 -7.07 24.71 -20.65
N ALA A 366 -8.35 24.29 -20.62
CA ALA A 366 -9.43 25.11 -20.07
C ALA A 366 -9.30 25.27 -18.55
N ILE A 367 -8.97 24.19 -17.83
CA ILE A 367 -8.72 24.23 -16.38
C ILE A 367 -7.51 25.13 -16.07
N GLN A 368 -6.42 25.00 -16.82
CA GLN A 368 -5.23 25.83 -16.65
C GLN A 368 -5.53 27.31 -16.91
N ALA A 369 -6.17 27.63 -18.04
CA ALA A 369 -6.53 28.99 -18.38
C ALA A 369 -7.45 29.63 -17.32
N MET A 370 -8.38 28.86 -16.75
CA MET A 370 -9.24 29.31 -15.66
C MET A 370 -8.42 29.70 -14.41
N PHE A 371 -7.51 28.82 -13.94
CA PHE A 371 -6.67 29.13 -12.78
C PHE A 371 -5.71 30.30 -13.03
N GLU A 372 -5.08 30.34 -14.21
CA GLU A 372 -4.18 31.43 -14.58
C GLU A 372 -4.90 32.78 -14.65
N SER A 373 -6.09 32.82 -15.27
CA SER A 373 -6.90 34.03 -15.36
C SER A 373 -7.29 34.56 -13.98
N MET A 374 -7.73 33.67 -13.07
CA MET A 374 -8.04 34.06 -11.69
C MET A 374 -6.80 34.54 -10.92
N GLY A 375 -5.66 33.86 -11.08
CA GLY A 375 -4.39 34.23 -10.45
C GLY A 375 -3.84 35.56 -10.95
N GLN A 376 -3.95 35.84 -12.25
CA GLN A 376 -3.58 37.11 -12.86
C GLN A 376 -4.48 38.24 -12.36
N ALA A 377 -5.80 38.02 -12.27
CA ALA A 377 -6.74 39.01 -11.73
C ALA A 377 -6.41 39.39 -10.28
N LEU A 378 -6.11 38.40 -9.42
CA LEU A 378 -5.71 38.65 -8.03
C LEU A 378 -4.35 39.37 -7.93
N SER A 379 -3.38 38.94 -8.74
CA SER A 379 -2.04 39.56 -8.78
C SER A 379 -2.07 40.99 -9.31
N ALA A 380 -2.91 41.28 -10.30
CA ALA A 380 -3.10 42.63 -10.83
C ALA A 380 -3.76 43.55 -9.81
N ALA A 381 -4.80 43.06 -9.11
CA ALA A 381 -5.49 43.83 -8.08
C ALA A 381 -4.56 44.17 -6.90
N THR A 382 -3.78 43.22 -6.41
CA THR A 382 -2.88 43.45 -5.25
C THR A 382 -1.74 44.45 -5.54
N LYS A 383 -1.41 44.73 -6.81
CA LYS A 383 -0.51 45.84 -7.15
C LYS A 383 -1.04 47.21 -6.72
N ALA A 384 -2.34 47.37 -6.51
CA ALA A 384 -2.93 48.62 -6.03
C ALA A 384 -2.59 48.94 -4.56
N TRP A 385 -1.98 48.00 -3.83
CA TRP A 385 -1.44 48.22 -2.48
C TRP A 385 0.08 48.41 -2.45
N LYS A 386 0.76 48.26 -3.58
CA LYS A 386 2.15 48.72 -3.74
C LYS A 386 2.15 50.21 -4.00
#